data_AF-A0A7W1TMU3-F1
#
_entry.id   AF-A0A7W1TMU3-F1
#
_cell.length_a   1.000
_cell.length_b   1.000
_cell.length_c   1.000
_cell.angle_alpha   90.00
_cell.angle_beta   90.00
_cell.angle_gamma   90.00
#
_symmetry.space_group_name_H-M   'P 1'
#
loop_
_entity.id
_entity.type
_entity.pdbx_description
1 polymer ?
#
loop_
_entity_poly.entity_id
_entity_poly.type
_entity_poly.pdbx_seq_one_letter_code
_entity_poly.pdbx_strand_id
1 'polypeptide(L)'
;MAGGRGCRYALLGDRGTPAGQGAGRGEPDDPAVAQRPGQFPMINLLIAIAADQRQPDQVLYWYDRQPTARNLWSIVDEPLVADAIVDAYPERATAIWKKLAEAHIAQTQPSAYEIAVDYLRKLRDLFTRQGQIDEWRRYIAELRKANARKRKLMEMLDNLDHPGL
;
A
#
# COMPACT_ATOMS: atom_id res chain seq x y z
N MET A 1 -60.98 -35.77 -22.09
CA MET A 1 -61.95 -35.68 -23.20
C MET A 1 -61.59 -34.50 -24.06
N ALA A 2 -61.44 -34.73 -25.36
CA ALA A 2 -61.17 -33.73 -26.38
C ALA A 2 -62.43 -32.93 -26.74
N GLY A 3 -62.27 -31.70 -27.21
CA GLY A 3 -63.35 -30.90 -27.77
C GLY A 3 -62.90 -29.52 -28.21
N GLY A 4 -62.50 -29.41 -29.48
CA GLY A 4 -62.27 -28.12 -30.16
C GLY A 4 -63.49 -27.64 -30.95
N ARG A 5 -63.56 -26.32 -31.18
CA ARG A 5 -64.23 -25.56 -32.27
C ARG A 5 -63.45 -24.23 -32.37
N GLY A 6 -62.74 -23.86 -33.44
CA GLY A 6 -63.19 -23.46 -34.79
C GLY A 6 -63.94 -22.12 -34.72
N CYS A 7 -63.72 -21.02 -35.45
CA CYS A 7 -62.97 -20.62 -36.67
C CYS A 7 -62.84 -19.06 -36.59
N ARG A 8 -61.95 -18.34 -37.29
CA ARG A 8 -62.03 -18.03 -38.73
C ARG A 8 -60.77 -17.27 -39.20
N TYR A 9 -60.32 -17.60 -40.41
CA TYR A 9 -59.25 -16.95 -41.18
C TYR A 9 -59.87 -16.07 -42.28
N ALA A 10 -59.17 -14.99 -42.67
CA ALA A 10 -58.96 -14.45 -44.04
C ALA A 10 -58.45 -12.99 -43.90
N LEU A 11 -57.25 -12.54 -44.31
CA LEU A 11 -56.38 -12.66 -45.52
C LEU A 11 -56.38 -11.37 -46.38
N LEU A 12 -55.17 -11.06 -46.87
CA LEU A 12 -54.73 -10.11 -47.94
C LEU A 12 -54.64 -8.62 -47.54
N GLY A 13 -53.62 -7.83 -47.90
CA GLY A 13 -52.38 -7.86 -48.71
C GLY A 13 -51.76 -6.44 -48.59
N ASP A 14 -50.62 -5.99 -49.09
CA ASP A 14 -49.62 -6.46 -50.05
C ASP A 14 -48.34 -5.57 -49.91
N ARG A 15 -47.19 -6.14 -50.28
CA ARG A 15 -45.86 -5.60 -50.72
C ARG A 15 -45.33 -4.19 -50.34
N GLY A 16 -44.04 -4.18 -49.98
CA GLY A 16 -43.03 -3.37 -50.70
C GLY A 16 -42.06 -2.53 -49.85
N THR A 17 -40.81 -3.00 -49.69
CA THR A 17 -39.63 -2.17 -49.32
C THR A 17 -39.12 -1.42 -50.57
N PRO A 18 -38.43 -0.27 -50.44
CA PRO A 18 -36.97 -0.36 -50.38
C PRO A 18 -36.28 0.63 -49.44
N ALA A 19 -35.03 0.29 -49.16
CA ALA A 19 -34.06 0.98 -48.32
C ALA A 19 -33.81 2.44 -48.73
N GLY A 20 -33.80 3.33 -47.74
CA GLY A 20 -33.13 4.63 -47.78
C GLY A 20 -31.90 4.57 -46.87
N GLN A 21 -30.72 4.45 -47.49
CA GLN A 21 -29.43 4.64 -46.82
C GLN A 21 -29.23 6.14 -46.58
N GLY A 22 -28.87 6.51 -45.34
CA GLY A 22 -28.50 7.88 -44.99
C GLY A 22 -28.85 8.22 -43.55
N ALA A 23 -28.11 7.68 -42.59
CA ALA A 23 -28.10 8.23 -41.23
C ALA A 23 -26.65 8.30 -40.76
N GLY A 24 -26.23 9.52 -40.47
CA GLY A 24 -24.87 9.91 -40.15
C GLY A 24 -24.29 9.12 -38.99
N ARG A 25 -22.98 8.96 -39.07
CA ARG A 25 -22.07 8.56 -38.01
C ARG A 25 -22.16 9.61 -36.89
N GLY A 26 -23.14 9.48 -36.02
CA GLY A 26 -23.18 10.12 -34.72
C GLY A 26 -22.44 9.23 -33.75
N GLU A 27 -21.21 9.61 -33.44
CA GLU A 27 -20.43 9.10 -32.31
C GLU A 27 -21.36 9.02 -31.08
N PRO A 28 -21.55 7.87 -30.43
CA PRO A 28 -22.19 7.89 -29.13
C PRO A 28 -21.23 8.63 -28.19
N ASP A 29 -21.66 9.80 -27.72
CA ASP A 29 -21.03 10.58 -26.66
C ASP A 29 -20.48 9.62 -25.59
N ASP A 30 -19.15 9.54 -25.51
CA ASP A 30 -18.40 8.60 -24.68
C ASP A 30 -18.72 8.91 -23.20
N PRO A 31 -19.64 8.17 -22.55
CA PRO A 31 -20.24 8.60 -21.30
C PRO A 31 -19.31 8.14 -20.20
N ALA A 32 -18.29 8.96 -19.94
CA ALA A 32 -17.26 8.71 -18.94
C ALA A 32 -16.45 7.44 -19.20
N VAL A 33 -15.13 7.58 -19.07
CA VAL A 33 -14.27 6.46 -18.73
C VAL A 33 -14.73 5.93 -17.37
N ALA A 34 -15.78 5.10 -17.38
CA ALA A 34 -16.31 4.43 -16.23
C ALA A 34 -15.20 3.50 -15.75
N GLN A 35 -14.51 3.94 -14.69
CA GLN A 35 -13.41 3.21 -14.07
C GLN A 35 -13.90 1.78 -13.79
N ARG A 36 -13.39 0.82 -14.57
CA ARG A 36 -13.70 -0.60 -14.38
C ARG A 36 -13.33 -0.99 -12.94
N PRO A 37 -14.10 -1.87 -12.27
CA PRO A 37 -13.80 -2.30 -10.91
C PRO A 37 -12.57 -3.23 -10.93
N GLY A 38 -11.40 -2.59 -10.86
CA GLY A 38 -10.04 -3.14 -10.85
C GLY A 38 -9.13 -1.96 -10.53
N GLN A 39 -9.08 -1.65 -9.24
CA GLN A 39 -8.98 -0.31 -8.66
C GLN A 39 -7.70 0.45 -9.03
N PHE A 40 -7.89 1.56 -9.74
CA PHE A 40 -6.90 2.62 -9.87
C PHE A 40 -7.04 3.62 -8.71
N PRO A 41 -5.95 4.25 -8.26
CA PRO A 41 -4.56 3.92 -8.55
C PRO A 41 -4.05 2.76 -7.67
N MET A 42 -3.24 1.88 -8.26
CA MET A 42 -2.53 0.81 -7.54
C MET A 42 -1.32 1.42 -6.81
N ILE A 43 -1.59 2.04 -5.66
CA ILE A 43 -0.65 2.92 -4.92
C ILE A 43 0.66 2.19 -4.61
N ASN A 44 0.59 0.91 -4.24
CA ASN A 44 1.77 0.10 -3.97
C ASN A 44 2.72 0.00 -5.18
N LEU A 45 2.19 -0.15 -6.40
CA LEU A 45 2.99 -0.20 -7.63
C LEU A 45 3.60 1.16 -7.94
N LEU A 46 2.84 2.25 -7.76
CA LEU A 46 3.34 3.61 -7.99
C LEU A 46 4.49 3.96 -7.05
N ILE A 47 4.40 3.54 -5.79
CA ILE A 47 5.49 3.66 -4.82
C ILE A 47 6.70 2.84 -5.26
N ALA A 48 6.51 1.59 -5.68
CA ALA A 48 7.61 0.74 -6.12
C ALA A 48 8.35 1.31 -7.35
N ILE A 49 7.59 1.81 -8.33
CA ILE A 49 8.16 2.49 -9.51
C ILE A 49 8.91 3.75 -9.11
N ALA A 50 8.35 4.59 -8.23
CA ALA A 50 9.01 5.81 -7.76
C ALA A 50 10.30 5.50 -6.97
N ALA A 51 10.30 4.44 -6.17
CA ALA A 51 11.47 3.98 -5.43
C ALA A 51 12.58 3.48 -6.38
N ASP A 52 12.22 2.68 -7.39
CA ASP A 52 13.16 2.21 -8.43
C ASP A 52 13.77 3.39 -9.22
N GLN A 53 12.95 4.39 -9.53
CA GLN A 53 13.38 5.63 -10.19
C GLN A 53 14.09 6.62 -9.25
N ARG A 54 14.29 6.28 -7.97
CA ARG A 54 14.93 7.12 -6.94
C ARG A 54 14.29 8.50 -6.82
N GLN A 55 12.96 8.55 -6.83
CA GLN A 55 12.17 9.77 -6.67
C GLN A 55 11.53 9.83 -5.27
N PRO A 56 12.27 10.26 -4.22
CA PRO A 56 11.78 10.21 -2.84
C PRO A 56 10.52 11.07 -2.62
N ASP A 57 10.42 12.21 -3.31
CA ASP A 57 9.25 13.09 -3.25
C ASP A 57 7.99 12.37 -3.75
N GLN A 58 8.13 11.59 -4.83
CA GLN A 58 7.03 10.87 -5.44
C GLN A 58 6.64 9.64 -4.60
N VAL A 59 7.61 8.98 -3.95
CA VAL A 59 7.35 7.94 -2.95
C VAL A 59 6.48 8.49 -1.82
N LEU A 60 6.85 9.63 -1.22
CA LEU A 60 6.05 10.26 -0.17
C LEU A 60 4.67 10.71 -0.66
N TYR A 61 4.61 11.33 -1.85
CA TYR A 61 3.37 11.79 -2.46
C TYR A 61 2.31 10.68 -2.54
N TRP A 62 2.72 9.46 -2.94
CA TRP A 62 1.82 8.32 -3.04
C TRP A 62 1.60 7.64 -1.68
N TYR A 63 2.61 7.59 -0.81
CA TYR A 63 2.49 7.05 0.54
C TYR A 63 1.43 7.81 1.36
N ASP A 64 1.44 9.14 1.30
CA ASP A 64 0.50 10.00 2.05
C ASP A 64 -0.94 9.96 1.50
N ARG A 65 -1.13 9.44 0.27
CA ARG A 65 -2.44 9.29 -0.37
C ARG A 65 -3.06 7.92 -0.17
N GLN A 66 -2.47 7.08 0.68
CA GLN A 66 -3.07 5.78 0.99
C GLN A 66 -4.46 5.94 1.57
N PRO A 67 -5.47 5.22 1.05
CA PRO A 67 -6.78 5.20 1.65
C PRO A 67 -6.70 4.57 3.05
N THR A 68 -7.39 5.18 4.01
CA THR A 68 -7.48 4.67 5.39
C THR A 68 -8.05 3.26 5.45
N ALA A 69 -8.95 2.92 4.52
CA ALA A 69 -9.47 1.57 4.35
C ALA A 69 -8.45 0.70 3.61
N ARG A 70 -7.72 -0.12 4.36
CA ARG A 70 -6.71 -1.02 3.80
C ARG A 70 -7.40 -2.11 2.97
N ASN A 71 -7.18 -2.10 1.66
CA ASN A 71 -7.56 -3.20 0.77
C ASN A 71 -6.30 -3.80 0.13
N LEU A 72 -6.41 -4.95 -0.54
CA LEU A 72 -5.27 -5.66 -1.10
C LEU A 72 -4.43 -4.82 -2.08
N TRP A 73 -5.04 -3.81 -2.72
CA TRP A 73 -4.41 -2.92 -3.69
C TRP A 73 -3.73 -1.69 -3.04
N SER A 74 -3.99 -1.47 -1.75
CA SER A 74 -3.42 -0.38 -0.95
C SER A 74 -2.48 -0.88 0.15
N ILE A 75 -2.13 -2.18 0.18
CA ILE A 75 -1.08 -2.69 1.07
C ILE A 75 0.25 -2.21 0.53
N VAL A 76 0.84 -1.26 1.24
CA VAL A 76 2.14 -0.70 0.91
C VAL A 76 3.24 -1.37 1.72
N ASP A 77 4.35 -1.62 1.03
CA ASP A 77 5.61 -2.05 1.61
C ASP A 77 6.27 -0.86 2.32
N GLU A 78 5.93 -0.69 3.60
CA GLU A 78 6.50 0.38 4.44
C GLU A 78 8.03 0.30 4.57
N PRO A 79 8.67 -0.89 4.66
CA PRO A 79 10.12 -1.02 4.58
C PRO A 79 10.73 -0.40 3.32
N LEU A 80 10.17 -0.71 2.14
CA LEU A 80 10.62 -0.13 0.86
C LEU A 80 10.51 1.39 0.87
N VAL A 81 9.40 1.93 1.38
CA VAL A 81 9.18 3.39 1.47
C VAL A 81 10.25 4.04 2.33
N ALA A 82 10.51 3.50 3.53
CA ALA A 82 11.48 4.07 4.45
C ALA A 82 12.91 4.04 3.86
N ASP A 83 13.29 2.94 3.23
CA ASP A 83 14.60 2.79 2.58
C ASP A 83 14.75 3.76 1.39
N ALA A 84 13.69 3.98 0.61
CA ALA A 84 13.72 4.89 -0.54
C ALA A 84 13.81 6.37 -0.17
N ILE A 85 13.29 6.77 1.00
CA ILE A 85 13.22 8.18 1.42
C ILE A 85 14.29 8.58 2.43
N VAL A 86 15.06 7.63 2.99
CA VAL A 86 15.95 7.89 4.15
C VAL A 86 16.94 9.03 3.93
N ASP A 87 17.49 9.17 2.73
CA ASP A 87 18.50 10.19 2.45
C ASP A 87 17.90 11.59 2.22
N ALA A 88 16.67 11.67 1.68
CA ALA A 88 15.99 12.94 1.42
C ALA A 88 15.10 13.40 2.60
N TYR A 89 14.46 12.45 3.29
CA TYR A 89 13.49 12.66 4.36
C TYR A 89 13.78 11.75 5.57
N PRO A 90 14.93 11.95 6.25
CA PRO A 90 15.36 11.07 7.34
C PRO A 90 14.38 11.02 8.51
N GLU A 91 13.69 12.11 8.82
CA GLU A 91 12.67 12.14 9.88
C GLU A 91 11.47 11.24 9.57
N ARG A 92 11.06 11.21 8.30
CA ARG A 92 9.94 10.36 7.84
C ARG A 92 10.33 8.89 7.82
N ALA A 93 11.52 8.56 7.30
CA ALA A 93 12.06 7.20 7.37
C ALA A 93 12.18 6.71 8.82
N THR A 94 12.68 7.56 9.72
CA THR A 94 12.77 7.28 11.15
C THR A 94 11.42 6.93 11.75
N ALA A 95 10.38 7.70 11.45
CA ALA A 95 9.04 7.42 11.95
C ALA A 95 8.50 6.07 11.48
N ILE A 96 8.73 5.71 10.20
CA ILE A 96 8.30 4.43 9.64
C ILE A 96 9.04 3.26 10.29
N TRP A 97 10.38 3.33 10.38
CA TRP A 97 11.17 2.26 11.01
C TRP A 97 10.83 2.09 12.49
N LYS A 98 10.60 3.17 13.25
CA LYS A 98 10.15 3.09 14.66
C LYS A 98 8.81 2.36 14.77
N LYS A 99 7.84 2.76 13.94
CA LYS A 99 6.52 2.11 13.89
C LYS A 99 6.64 0.62 13.61
N LEU A 100 7.46 0.23 12.62
CA LEU A 100 7.67 -1.17 12.26
C LEU A 100 8.34 -1.96 13.40
N ALA A 101 9.41 -1.41 13.99
CA ALA A 101 10.10 -2.04 15.11
C ALA A 101 9.16 -2.30 16.29
N GLU A 102 8.39 -1.28 16.69
CA GLU A 102 7.45 -1.38 17.81
C GLU A 102 6.29 -2.35 17.51
N ALA A 103 5.78 -2.36 16.28
CA ALA A 103 4.76 -3.32 15.85
C ALA A 103 5.27 -4.77 15.91
N HIS A 104 6.52 -5.01 15.56
CA HIS A 104 7.14 -6.33 15.68
C HIS A 104 7.41 -6.71 17.14
N ILE A 105 7.85 -5.77 17.99
CA ILE A 105 8.00 -5.99 19.44
C ILE A 105 6.67 -6.36 20.10
N ALA A 106 5.56 -5.79 19.62
CA ALA A 106 4.23 -6.10 20.12
C ALA A 106 3.78 -7.54 19.82
N GLN A 107 4.28 -8.18 18.76
CA GLN A 107 3.91 -9.55 18.38
C GLN A 107 4.43 -10.63 19.34
N THR A 108 5.33 -10.28 20.25
CA THR A 108 5.83 -11.12 21.35
C THR A 108 6.50 -12.46 20.99
N GLN A 109 6.72 -12.72 19.71
CA GLN A 109 7.40 -13.92 19.23
C GLN A 109 8.89 -13.65 18.95
N PRO A 110 9.78 -14.62 19.17
CA PRO A 110 11.23 -14.43 18.99
C PRO A 110 11.66 -13.92 17.61
N SER A 111 11.07 -14.44 16.54
CA SER A 111 11.40 -14.03 15.16
C SER A 111 10.97 -12.60 14.85
N ALA A 112 9.92 -12.10 15.51
CA ALA A 112 9.52 -10.70 15.36
C ALA A 112 10.52 -9.76 16.05
N TYR A 113 11.14 -10.18 17.17
CA TYR A 113 12.18 -9.37 17.80
C TYR A 113 13.42 -9.22 16.92
N GLU A 114 13.80 -10.24 16.17
CA GLU A 114 14.91 -10.17 15.21
C GLU A 114 14.63 -9.12 14.13
N ILE A 115 13.43 -9.17 13.53
CA ILE A 115 13.00 -8.16 12.54
C ILE A 115 12.96 -6.75 13.16
N ALA A 116 12.49 -6.62 14.39
CA ALA A 116 12.48 -5.33 15.08
C ALA A 116 13.90 -4.77 15.28
N VAL A 117 14.84 -5.63 15.67
CA VAL A 117 16.25 -5.30 15.89
C VAL A 117 16.92 -4.83 14.60
N ASP A 118 16.56 -5.39 13.45
CA ASP A 118 17.07 -4.93 12.16
C ASP A 118 16.64 -3.49 11.85
N TYR A 119 15.38 -3.14 12.09
CA TYR A 119 14.92 -1.74 11.95
C TYR A 119 15.58 -0.81 12.97
N LEU A 120 15.78 -1.26 14.21
CA LEU A 120 16.49 -0.51 15.24
C LEU A 120 17.96 -0.26 14.85
N ARG A 121 18.62 -1.22 14.19
CA ARG A 121 19.98 -1.03 13.66
C ARG A 121 20.03 0.06 12.60
N LYS A 122 19.10 0.03 11.63
CA LYS A 122 18.98 1.10 10.61
C LYS A 122 18.77 2.47 11.25
N LEU A 123 17.93 2.56 12.28
CA LEU A 123 17.73 3.78 13.06
C LEU A 123 19.03 4.25 13.71
N ARG A 124 19.73 3.38 14.45
CA ARG A 124 21.01 3.73 15.10
C ARG A 124 22.01 4.31 14.11
N ASP A 125 22.16 3.66 12.96
CA ASP A 125 23.13 4.07 11.96
C ASP A 125 22.75 5.45 11.36
N LEU A 126 21.46 5.70 11.15
CA LEU A 126 20.94 7.01 10.73
C LEU A 126 21.19 8.10 11.79
N PHE A 127 20.83 7.86 13.05
CA PHE A 127 21.05 8.80 14.16
C PHE A 127 22.55 9.10 14.33
N THR A 128 23.41 8.08 14.18
CA THR A 128 24.87 8.24 14.24
C THR A 128 25.38 9.11 13.10
N ARG A 129 24.91 8.86 11.87
CA ARG A 129 25.25 9.66 10.67
C ARG A 129 24.83 11.13 10.83
N GLN A 130 23.73 11.40 11.53
CA GLN A 130 23.24 12.75 11.81
C GLN A 130 23.87 13.40 13.04
N GLY A 131 24.76 12.70 13.77
CA GLY A 131 25.36 13.21 15.01
C GLY A 131 24.38 13.25 16.20
N GLN A 132 23.23 12.58 16.10
CA GLN A 132 22.14 12.56 17.06
C GLN A 132 22.16 11.31 17.95
N ILE A 133 23.36 10.95 18.44
CA ILE A 133 23.54 9.72 19.23
C ILE A 133 22.83 9.80 20.59
N ASP A 134 22.62 11.00 21.13
CA ASP A 134 21.92 11.19 22.40
C ASP A 134 20.41 10.92 22.26
N GLU A 135 19.81 11.31 21.13
CA GLU A 135 18.44 10.96 20.77
C GLU A 135 18.27 9.44 20.63
N TRP A 136 19.22 8.76 20.00
CA TRP A 136 19.25 7.30 19.92
C TRP A 136 19.27 6.66 21.32
N ARG A 137 20.19 7.09 22.19
CA ARG A 137 20.32 6.58 23.57
C ARG A 137 19.04 6.78 24.37
N ARG A 138 18.41 7.96 24.27
CA ARG A 138 17.12 8.24 24.91
C ARG A 138 16.03 7.30 24.38
N TYR A 139 15.96 7.12 23.07
CA TYR A 139 14.96 6.24 22.45
C TYR A 139 15.09 4.78 22.92
N ILE A 140 16.31 4.22 22.91
CA ILE A 140 16.56 2.86 23.39
C ILE A 140 16.31 2.70 24.88
N ALA A 141 16.68 3.69 25.71
CA ALA A 141 16.40 3.66 27.13
C ALA A 141 14.89 3.57 27.43
N GLU A 142 14.07 4.38 26.74
CA GLU A 142 12.61 4.31 26.88
C GLU A 142 12.04 3.00 26.35
N LEU A 143 12.56 2.49 25.22
CA LEU A 143 12.12 1.22 24.66
C LEU A 143 12.42 0.04 25.60
N ARG A 144 13.60 0.02 26.24
CA ARG A 144 13.97 -0.95 27.28
C ARG A 144 13.03 -0.86 28.48
N LYS A 145 12.78 0.35 28.98
CA LYS A 145 11.89 0.58 30.13
C LYS A 145 10.48 0.08 29.86
N ALA A 146 9.92 0.37 28.68
CA ALA A 146 8.60 -0.08 28.28
C ALA A 146 8.50 -1.62 28.15
N ASN A 147 9.62 -2.28 27.83
CA ASN A 147 9.66 -3.71 27.51
C ASN A 147 10.48 -4.56 28.50
N ALA A 148 10.77 -4.06 29.71
CA ALA A 148 11.69 -4.68 30.68
C ALA A 148 11.36 -6.13 31.07
N ARG A 149 10.11 -6.56 30.90
CA ARG A 149 9.66 -7.95 31.18
C ARG A 149 10.03 -8.94 30.06
N LYS A 150 10.38 -8.47 28.87
CA LYS A 150 10.69 -9.29 27.68
C LYS A 150 12.18 -9.62 27.62
N ARG A 151 12.62 -10.61 28.40
CA ARG A 151 14.05 -10.97 28.57
C ARG A 151 14.82 -11.11 27.25
N LYS A 152 14.29 -11.88 26.29
CA LYS A 152 14.93 -12.08 24.98
C LYS A 152 15.08 -10.78 24.18
N LEU A 153 14.12 -9.88 24.28
CA LEU A 153 14.23 -8.56 23.62
C LEU A 153 15.30 -7.72 24.30
N MET A 154 15.37 -7.71 25.64
CA MET A 154 16.41 -6.98 26.38
C MET A 154 17.81 -7.43 25.98
N GLU A 155 18.06 -8.75 25.88
CA GLU A 155 19.33 -9.30 25.40
C GLU A 155 19.69 -8.79 23.99
N MET A 156 18.72 -8.75 23.08
CA MET A 156 18.95 -8.23 21.72
C MET A 156 19.20 -6.71 21.71
N LEU A 157 18.51 -5.94 22.55
CA LEU A 157 18.74 -4.50 22.68
C LEU A 157 20.11 -4.19 23.31
N ASP A 158 20.58 -5.02 24.24
CA ASP A 158 21.91 -4.89 24.83
C ASP A 158 23.02 -5.14 23.81
N ASN A 159 22.83 -6.09 22.90
CA ASN A 159 23.73 -6.33 21.77
C ASN A 159 23.74 -5.18 20.74
N LEU A 160 22.67 -4.37 20.65
CA LEU A 160 22.62 -3.20 19.75
C LEU A 160 23.41 -2.00 20.28
N ASP A 161 23.45 -1.84 21.61
CA ASP A 161 24.16 -0.74 22.28
C ASP A 161 25.63 -1.06 22.57
N HIS A 162 25.99 -2.35 22.64
CA HIS A 162 27.39 -2.71 22.74
C HIS A 162 28.04 -2.58 21.35
N PRO A 163 28.98 -1.63 21.15
CA PRO A 163 29.86 -1.71 20.00
C PRO A 163 30.66 -3.01 20.19
N GLY A 164 30.33 -4.04 19.43
CA GLY A 164 31.16 -5.23 19.37
C GLY A 164 32.59 -4.81 19.02
N LEU A 165 33.53 -5.31 19.84
CA LEU A 165 34.99 -5.29 19.69
C LEU A 165 35.51 -5.14 18.25
#